data_AF-A0A090XA07-F1
#
_entry.id   AF-A0A090XA07-F1
#
_cell.length_a   1.000
_cell.length_b   1.000
_cell.length_c   1.000
_cell.angle_alpha   90.00
_cell.angle_beta   90.00
_cell.angle_gamma   90.00
#
_symmetry.space_group_name_H-M   'P 1'
#
loop_
_entity.id
_entity.type
_entity.pdbx_description
1 polymer ?
#
loop_
_entity_poly.entity_id
_entity_poly.type
_entity_poly.pdbx_seq_one_letter_code
_entity_poly.pdbx_strand_id
1 'polypeptide(L)'
;ANLQRSFQAPFCFTGWYHLSGTKRPFVTFHSSQQQAHRRVFHQVQLPFLGSWRRVVYTETRSGPVTVTISAEAEGLSGSVSLALDDLSFQSGPCPSAPKDGSCDFDWG
;
A
#
# COMPACT_ATOMS: atom_id res chain seq x y z
N ALA A 1 4.00 -7.62 -10.62
CA ALA A 1 5.02 -6.61 -10.24
C ALA A 1 5.28 -6.71 -8.75
N ASN A 2 6.52 -6.46 -8.29
CA ASN A 2 6.88 -6.53 -6.88
C ASN A 2 7.86 -5.39 -6.54
N LEU A 3 7.48 -4.52 -5.60
CA LEU A 3 8.37 -3.50 -5.03
C LEU A 3 8.62 -3.84 -3.56
N GLN A 4 9.86 -3.73 -3.11
CA GLN A 4 10.24 -3.93 -1.70
C GLN A 4 11.11 -2.77 -1.23
N ARG A 5 10.82 -2.23 -0.05
CA ARG A 5 11.62 -1.19 0.61
C ARG A 5 11.69 -1.47 2.11
N SER A 6 12.89 -1.36 2.67
CA SER A 6 13.12 -1.53 4.10
C SER A 6 13.31 -0.18 4.78
N PHE A 7 12.70 0.00 5.95
CA PHE A 7 12.79 1.22 6.75
C PHE A 7 12.85 0.89 8.25
N GLN A 8 13.41 1.80 9.04
CA GLN A 8 13.47 1.64 10.49
C GLN A 8 12.14 2.05 11.11
N ALA A 9 11.48 1.11 11.79
CA ALA A 9 10.21 1.35 12.48
C ALA A 9 10.43 1.84 13.93
N PRO A 10 9.47 2.60 14.51
CA PRO A 10 8.12 2.88 14.02
C PRO A 10 8.05 3.95 12.93
N PHE A 11 7.15 3.76 11.96
CA PHE A 11 6.94 4.72 10.86
C PHE A 11 5.49 4.77 10.38
N CYS A 12 5.17 5.88 9.71
CA CYS A 12 4.02 6.07 8.87
C CYS A 12 4.42 5.89 7.41
N PHE A 13 3.84 4.89 6.77
CA PHE A 13 3.90 4.71 5.33
C PHE A 13 2.71 5.38 4.68
N THR A 14 2.96 6.21 3.68
CA THR A 14 1.94 6.69 2.75
C THR A 14 2.36 6.42 1.32
N GLY A 15 1.39 6.32 0.42
CA GLY A 15 1.66 6.17 -0.99
C GLY A 15 0.40 6.12 -1.82
N TRP A 16 0.56 6.37 -3.11
CA TRP A 16 -0.51 6.28 -4.09
C TRP A 16 -0.30 5.10 -5.03
N TYR A 17 -1.38 4.47 -5.44
CA TYR A 17 -1.34 3.47 -6.49
C TYR A 17 -2.49 3.63 -7.49
N HIS A 18 -2.22 3.23 -8.72
CA HIS A 18 -3.20 3.16 -9.80
C HIS A 18 -3.13 1.78 -10.46
N LEU A 19 -4.31 1.28 -10.82
CA LEU A 19 -4.45 0.01 -11.52
C LEU A 19 -5.14 0.21 -12.86
N SER A 20 -4.50 -0.29 -13.92
CA SER A 20 -5.04 -0.33 -15.27
C SER A 20 -4.76 -1.68 -15.94
N GLY A 21 -5.49 -1.98 -17.02
CA GLY A 21 -5.38 -3.25 -17.75
C GLY A 21 -6.73 -3.88 -18.10
N THR A 22 -6.74 -5.21 -18.26
CA THR A 22 -7.95 -5.99 -18.57
C THR A 22 -8.24 -7.15 -17.59
N LYS A 23 -7.33 -7.48 -16.66
CA LYS A 23 -7.57 -8.45 -15.56
C LYS A 23 -7.90 -7.80 -14.21
N ARG A 24 -8.50 -8.54 -13.28
CA ARG A 24 -8.72 -8.09 -11.90
C ARG A 24 -7.62 -8.64 -10.97
N PRO A 25 -6.48 -7.95 -10.81
CA PRO A 25 -5.42 -8.43 -9.92
C PRO A 25 -5.82 -8.31 -8.45
N PHE A 26 -5.19 -9.13 -7.62
CA PHE A 26 -5.05 -8.86 -6.21
C PHE A 26 -3.84 -7.95 -6.01
N VAL A 27 -4.10 -6.74 -5.52
CA VAL A 27 -3.03 -5.86 -5.04
C VAL A 27 -2.90 -6.03 -3.55
N THR A 28 -1.68 -6.33 -3.11
CA THR A 28 -1.36 -6.59 -1.71
C THR A 28 -0.20 -5.71 -1.28
N PHE A 29 -0.40 -4.96 -0.21
CA PHE A 29 0.65 -4.28 0.52
C PHE A 29 0.79 -4.95 1.88
N HIS A 30 2.02 -5.31 2.22
CA HIS A 30 2.30 -5.94 3.49
C HIS A 30 3.64 -5.51 4.05
N SER A 31 3.79 -5.60 5.36
CA SER A 31 5.02 -5.37 6.09
C SER A 31 5.53 -6.68 6.70
N SER A 32 6.81 -6.96 6.52
CA SER A 32 7.50 -8.12 7.09
C SER A 32 8.70 -7.68 7.91
N GLN A 33 8.99 -8.43 8.96
CA GLN A 33 10.15 -8.25 9.83
C GLN A 33 10.73 -9.62 10.15
N GLN A 34 12.04 -9.71 10.32
CA GLN A 34 12.70 -10.94 10.72
C GLN A 34 12.10 -11.46 12.04
N GLN A 35 11.74 -12.75 12.10
CA GLN A 35 11.13 -13.40 13.26
C GLN A 35 9.75 -12.88 13.69
N ALA A 36 9.08 -12.05 12.88
CA ALA A 36 7.71 -11.62 13.14
C ALA A 36 6.77 -12.01 12.00
N HIS A 37 5.48 -12.16 12.32
CA HIS A 37 4.47 -12.43 11.30
C HIS A 37 4.33 -11.27 10.31
N ARG A 38 4.08 -11.63 9.05
CA ARG A 38 3.70 -10.69 8.00
C ARG A 38 2.38 -9.99 8.36
N ARG A 39 2.32 -8.67 8.25
CA ARG A 39 1.10 -7.88 8.40
C ARG A 39 0.64 -7.38 7.04
N VAL A 40 -0.50 -7.87 6.57
CA VAL A 40 -1.15 -7.33 5.36
C VAL A 40 -1.99 -6.14 5.80
N PHE A 41 -1.70 -4.96 5.27
CA PHE A 41 -2.37 -3.72 5.69
C PHE A 41 -3.22 -3.09 4.59
N HIS A 42 -3.01 -3.50 3.34
CA HIS A 42 -3.89 -3.15 2.24
C HIS A 42 -4.00 -4.36 1.31
N GLN A 43 -5.21 -4.82 1.07
CA GLN A 43 -5.47 -5.87 0.10
C GLN A 43 -6.77 -5.56 -0.61
N VAL A 44 -6.72 -5.57 -1.93
CA VAL A 44 -7.91 -5.24 -2.71
C VAL A 44 -7.95 -6.02 -4.01
N GLN A 45 -9.16 -6.49 -4.34
CA GLN A 45 -9.50 -7.06 -5.63
C GLN A 45 -10.44 -6.08 -6.30
N LEU A 46 -9.92 -5.22 -7.18
CA LEU A 46 -10.70 -4.16 -7.79
C LEU A 46 -11.11 -4.51 -9.22
N PRO A 47 -12.35 -4.19 -9.64
CA PRO A 47 -12.59 -3.81 -11.04
C PRO A 47 -11.69 -2.61 -11.39
N PHE A 48 -11.37 -2.38 -12.66
CA PHE A 48 -10.62 -1.18 -13.07
C PHE A 48 -11.31 0.09 -12.59
N LEU A 49 -10.83 0.63 -11.49
CA LEU A 49 -11.28 1.90 -10.93
C LEU A 49 -10.16 2.84 -11.34
N GLY A 50 -10.34 3.51 -12.48
CA GLY A 50 -9.33 4.33 -13.14
C GLY A 50 -8.86 5.55 -12.35
N SER A 51 -9.06 5.59 -11.04
CA SER A 51 -8.61 6.62 -10.12
C SER A 51 -7.41 6.16 -9.30
N TRP A 52 -6.53 7.10 -8.97
CA TRP A 52 -5.48 6.90 -7.97
C TRP A 52 -6.10 6.63 -6.59
N ARG A 53 -5.40 5.82 -5.79
CA ARG A 53 -5.82 5.43 -4.45
C ARG A 53 -4.68 5.62 -3.46
N ARG A 54 -4.97 6.29 -2.35
CA ARG A 54 -4.03 6.48 -1.27
C ARG A 54 -4.04 5.28 -0.33
N VAL A 55 -2.87 4.93 0.19
CA VAL A 55 -2.70 3.95 1.26
C VAL A 55 -1.97 4.63 2.41
N VAL A 56 -2.46 4.43 3.62
CA VAL A 56 -1.88 4.95 4.87
C VAL A 56 -1.70 3.78 5.81
N TYR A 57 -0.49 3.57 6.32
CA TYR A 57 -0.19 2.48 7.23
C TYR A 57 0.78 2.91 8.32
N THR A 58 0.39 2.69 9.57
CA THR A 58 1.28 2.86 10.72
C THR A 58 1.93 1.53 11.09
N GLU A 59 3.26 1.46 11.00
CA GLU A 59 4.03 0.35 11.55
C GLU A 59 4.43 0.67 12.99
N THR A 60 3.97 -0.18 13.91
CA THR A 60 4.20 -0.03 15.35
C THR A 60 5.32 -0.90 15.89
N ARG A 61 5.79 -1.89 15.12
CA ARG A 61 6.94 -2.72 15.51
C ARG A 61 8.21 -1.87 15.54
N SER A 62 9.20 -2.30 16.30
CA SER A 62 10.52 -1.67 16.35
C SER A 62 11.51 -2.48 15.51
N GLY A 63 12.47 -1.80 14.86
CA GLY A 63 13.52 -2.46 14.07
C GLY A 63 13.32 -2.34 12.56
N PRO A 64 14.18 -3.03 11.78
CA PRO A 64 14.08 -3.02 10.33
C PRO A 64 12.82 -3.77 9.87
N VAL A 65 11.96 -3.08 9.12
CA VAL A 65 10.74 -3.64 8.53
C VAL A 65 10.77 -3.42 7.02
N THR A 66 10.44 -4.46 6.26
CA THR A 66 10.31 -4.39 4.80
C THR A 66 8.84 -4.27 4.43
N VAL A 67 8.50 -3.20 3.71
CA VAL A 67 7.20 -3.05 3.05
C VAL A 67 7.31 -3.58 1.63
N THR A 68 6.40 -4.48 1.28
CA THR A 68 6.29 -5.09 -0.04
C THR A 68 4.94 -4.75 -0.66
N ILE A 69 4.97 -4.35 -1.93
CA ILE A 69 3.79 -4.06 -2.74
C ILE A 69 3.81 -5.02 -3.92
N SER A 70 2.76 -5.82 -4.07
CA SER A 70 2.59 -6.75 -5.18
C SER A 70 1.24 -6.60 -5.87
N ALA A 71 1.24 -6.89 -7.17
CA ALA A 71 0.04 -7.12 -7.96
C ALA A 71 0.15 -8.49 -8.61
N GLU A 72 -0.80 -9.36 -8.30
CA GLU A 72 -0.89 -10.74 -8.76
C GLU A 72 -2.18 -10.92 -9.55
N ALA A 73 -2.08 -11.45 -10.76
CA ALA A 73 -3.23 -11.69 -11.63
C ALA A 73 -3.21 -13.14 -12.10
N GLU A 74 -4.33 -13.83 -11.94
CA GLU A 74 -4.48 -15.22 -12.40
C GLU A 74 -4.87 -15.29 -13.88
N GLY A 75 -4.59 -16.42 -14.53
CA GLY A 75 -4.99 -16.73 -15.91
C GLY A 75 -4.02 -16.26 -17.00
N LEU A 76 -4.21 -16.76 -18.22
CA LEU A 76 -3.26 -16.64 -19.34
C LEU A 76 -3.42 -15.38 -20.20
N SER A 77 -4.61 -14.76 -20.25
CA SER A 77 -4.90 -13.65 -21.20
C SER A 77 -5.30 -12.34 -20.50
N GLY A 78 -4.69 -11.23 -20.92
CA GLY A 78 -4.96 -9.87 -20.42
C GLY A 78 -3.76 -9.20 -19.74
N SER A 79 -3.81 -7.88 -19.61
CA SER A 79 -2.74 -7.05 -19.04
C SER A 79 -3.11 -6.52 -17.66
N VAL A 80 -2.09 -6.25 -16.84
CA VAL A 80 -2.18 -5.49 -15.59
C VAL A 80 -0.99 -4.57 -15.51
N SER A 81 -1.26 -3.30 -15.24
CA SER A 81 -0.27 -2.29 -14.94
C SER A 81 -0.57 -1.73 -13.55
N LEU A 82 0.43 -1.80 -12.68
CA LEU A 82 0.44 -1.15 -11.37
C LEU A 82 1.39 0.04 -11.46
N ALA A 83 0.86 1.24 -11.31
CA ALA A 83 1.64 2.45 -11.11
C ALA A 83 1.64 2.81 -9.63
N LEU A 84 2.76 3.34 -9.16
CA LEU A 84 2.98 3.78 -7.77
C LEU A 84 3.52 5.20 -7.82
N ASP A 85 3.07 6.05 -6.91
CA ASP A 85 3.54 7.42 -6.79
C ASP A 85 3.58 7.87 -5.32
N ASP A 86 4.36 8.92 -5.05
CA ASP A 86 4.43 9.60 -3.74
C ASP A 86 4.61 8.66 -2.52
N LEU A 87 5.41 7.61 -2.69
CA LEU A 87 5.74 6.68 -1.61
C LEU A 87 6.60 7.38 -0.55
N SER A 88 6.11 7.44 0.68
CA SER A 88 6.81 8.10 1.78
C SER A 88 6.87 7.23 3.03
N PHE A 89 7.96 7.40 3.77
CA PHE A 89 8.17 6.80 5.09
C PHE A 89 8.56 7.92 6.05
N GLN A 90 7.70 8.19 7.03
CA GLN A 90 7.94 9.19 8.07
C GLN A 90 8.08 8.49 9.41
N SER A 91 9.04 8.90 10.24
CA SER A 91 9.19 8.32 11.58
C SER A 91 7.97 8.61 12.46
N GLY A 92 7.54 7.63 13.24
CA GLY A 92 6.39 7.75 14.15
C GLY A 92 5.05 7.31 13.53
N PRO A 93 3.92 7.49 14.26
CA PRO A 93 2.60 7.07 13.79
C PRO A 93 2.06 7.99 12.70
N CYS A 94 1.15 7.48 11.86
CA CYS A 94 0.46 8.34 10.90
C CYS A 94 -0.45 9.35 11.62
N PRO A 95 -0.64 10.55 11.06
CA PRO A 95 -1.65 11.49 11.54
C PRO A 95 -3.03 10.82 11.57
N SER A 96 -3.89 11.26 12.49
CA SER A 96 -5.30 10.86 12.45
C SER A 96 -6.02 11.64 11.35
N ALA A 97 -7.01 11.01 10.72
CA ALA A 97 -7.91 11.72 9.82
C ALA A 97 -8.56 12.94 10.53
N PRO A 98 -8.78 14.05 9.82
CA PRO A 98 -9.51 15.21 10.33
C PRO A 98 -10.84 14.76 10.93
N LYS A 99 -11.08 15.17 12.19
CA LYS A 99 -12.29 14.80 12.94
C LYS A 99 -13.49 15.71 12.64
N ASP A 100 -13.27 16.76 11.86
CA ASP A 100 -14.27 17.74 11.44
C ASP A 100 -15.16 17.25 10.29
N GLY A 101 -14.90 16.04 9.76
CA GLY A 101 -15.64 15.47 8.65
C GLY A 101 -15.23 16.06 7.30
N SER A 102 -14.11 16.79 7.22
CA SER A 102 -13.56 17.20 5.94
C SER A 102 -12.99 15.98 5.22
N CYS A 103 -13.67 15.53 4.16
CA CYS A 103 -13.08 14.63 3.17
C CYS A 103 -12.18 15.47 2.26
N ASP A 104 -10.95 15.74 2.69
CA ASP A 104 -9.93 16.23 1.78
C ASP A 104 -9.33 15.06 0.97
N PHE A 105 -8.48 15.39 -0.02
CA PHE A 105 -7.83 14.40 -0.88
C PHE A 105 -6.90 13.45 -0.10
N ASP A 106 -6.50 13.78 1.13
CA ASP A 106 -5.61 12.96 1.95
C ASP A 106 -6.37 11.86 2.71
N TRP A 107 -7.69 11.98 2.87
CA TRP A 107 -8.48 11.09 3.74
C TRP A 107 -9.75 10.50 3.10
N GLY A 108 -9.94 10.69 1.78
CA GLY A 108 -11.08 10.20 0.99
C GLY A 108 -10.98 8.76 0.47
#